data_AF-A0A9P5N8C0-F1
#
_entry.id   AF-A0A9P5N8C0-F1
#
_cell.length_a   1.000
_cell.length_b   1.000
_cell.length_c   1.000
_cell.angle_alpha   90.00
_cell.angle_beta   90.00
_cell.angle_gamma   90.00
#
_symmetry.space_group_name_H-M   'P 1'
#
loop_
_entity.id
_entity.type
_entity.pdbx_description
1 polymer ?
#
loop_
_entity_poly.entity_id
_entity_poly.type
_entity_poly.pdbx_seq_one_letter_code
_entity_poly.pdbx_strand_id
1 'polypeptide(L)'
;DIYQFWDPIGMNCITATGVEFVTGHLIEEEPTICDMQVSHVASSWPNFLCMKTGGAEAYAFMLFPKDTFSDMSIYIQVVNDVSFIINLVNDLYHKEALAGETNNYIHAQAHATRKTVLESLQGIVNDILAVDNRITQVL
;
A
#
# COMPACT_ATOMS: atom_id res chain seq x y z
N ASP A 1 11.92 23.51 -4.30
CA ASP A 1 12.53 22.45 -3.47
C ASP A 1 11.39 21.79 -2.70
N ILE A 2 11.29 20.46 -2.71
CA ILE A 2 10.18 19.72 -2.10
C ILE A 2 10.08 19.95 -0.58
N TYR A 3 11.21 20.24 0.10
CA TYR A 3 11.27 20.66 1.51
C TYR A 3 10.53 21.98 1.82
N GLN A 4 10.12 22.72 0.78
CA GLN A 4 9.32 23.93 0.95
C GLN A 4 7.86 23.63 1.33
N PHE A 5 7.35 22.42 1.04
CA PHE A 5 5.93 22.10 1.19
C PHE A 5 5.62 21.14 2.35
N TRP A 6 6.58 20.32 2.76
CA TRP A 6 6.43 19.37 3.86
C TRP A 6 7.47 19.60 4.96
N ASP A 7 7.14 19.18 6.17
CA ASP A 7 8.05 19.23 7.30
C ASP A 7 9.20 18.22 7.11
N PRO A 8 10.34 18.36 7.81
CA PRO A 8 11.49 17.48 7.64
C PRO A 8 11.19 15.99 7.89
N ILE A 9 10.30 15.66 8.83
CA ILE A 9 9.96 14.27 9.13
C ILE A 9 9.10 13.70 8.02
N GLY A 10 8.03 14.40 7.61
CA GLY A 10 7.20 13.99 6.46
C GLY A 10 8.03 13.83 5.18
N MET A 11 8.97 14.74 4.94
CA MET A 11 9.91 14.64 3.82
C MET A 11 10.84 13.43 3.87
N ASN A 12 11.34 13.10 5.05
CA ASN A 12 12.18 11.91 5.21
C ASN A 12 11.38 10.64 4.93
N CYS A 13 10.12 10.57 5.38
CA CYS A 13 9.23 9.46 5.05
C CYS A 13 8.98 9.36 3.55
N ILE A 14 8.61 10.46 2.87
CA ILE A 14 8.43 10.50 1.41
C ILE A 14 9.67 9.98 0.67
N THR A 15 10.85 10.44 1.08
CA THR A 15 12.12 10.04 0.45
C THR A 15 12.43 8.57 0.71
N ALA A 16 12.22 8.10 1.94
CA ALA A 16 12.41 6.70 2.31
C ALA A 16 11.50 5.80 1.48
N THR A 17 10.21 6.10 1.39
CA THR A 17 9.27 5.35 0.56
C THR A 17 9.71 5.30 -0.91
N GLY A 18 10.29 6.37 -1.45
CA GLY A 18 10.85 6.36 -2.81
C GLY A 18 11.99 5.35 -3.00
N VAL A 19 12.87 5.20 -2.00
CA VAL A 19 13.93 4.18 -2.00
C VAL A 19 13.33 2.78 -1.86
N GLU A 20 12.35 2.63 -0.98
CA GLU A 20 11.65 1.36 -0.78
C GLU A 20 10.89 0.91 -2.03
N PHE A 21 10.29 1.84 -2.77
CA PHE A 21 9.60 1.59 -4.03
C PHE A 21 10.53 0.98 -5.07
N VAL A 22 11.69 1.60 -5.29
CA VAL A 22 12.71 1.06 -6.21
C VAL A 22 13.19 -0.31 -5.73
N THR A 23 13.43 -0.45 -4.43
CA THR A 23 13.88 -1.72 -3.85
C THR A 23 12.82 -2.82 -3.98
N GLY A 24 11.53 -2.48 -3.83
CA GLY A 24 10.40 -3.39 -4.00
C GLY A 24 10.34 -3.97 -5.40
N HIS A 25 10.47 -3.12 -6.43
CA HIS A 25 10.50 -3.59 -7.82
C HIS A 25 11.73 -4.47 -8.11
N LEU A 26 12.88 -4.15 -7.51
CA LEU A 26 14.05 -5.04 -7.61
C LEU A 26 13.82 -6.41 -6.97
N ILE A 27 12.99 -6.50 -5.91
CA ILE A 27 12.59 -7.78 -5.32
C ILE A 27 11.68 -8.56 -6.28
N GLU A 28 10.76 -7.89 -6.98
CA GLU A 28 9.87 -8.54 -7.96
C GLU A 28 10.62 -9.09 -9.18
N GLU A 29 11.68 -8.41 -9.60
CA GLU A 29 12.53 -8.79 -10.74
C GLU A 29 13.65 -9.78 -10.37
N GLU A 30 13.83 -10.11 -9.09
CA GLU A 30 14.84 -11.05 -8.65
C GLU A 30 14.45 -12.48 -9.08
N PRO A 31 15.26 -13.18 -9.92
CA PRO A 31 14.85 -14.47 -10.50
C PRO A 31 14.47 -15.53 -9.46
N THR A 32 15.14 -15.54 -8.31
CA THR A 32 14.83 -16.48 -7.22
C THR A 32 13.48 -16.21 -6.55
N ILE A 33 12.95 -14.99 -6.66
CA ILE A 33 11.65 -14.57 -6.17
C ILE A 33 10.57 -14.78 -7.23
N CYS A 34 10.83 -14.49 -8.51
CA CYS A 34 9.85 -14.71 -9.59
C CYS A 34 9.37 -16.17 -9.65
N ASP A 35 10.29 -17.12 -9.48
CA ASP A 35 10.01 -18.56 -9.52
C ASP A 35 9.58 -19.14 -8.15
N MET A 36 9.50 -18.30 -7.12
CA MET A 36 9.22 -18.75 -5.76
C MET A 36 7.77 -19.21 -5.61
N GLN A 37 7.58 -20.41 -5.07
CA GLN A 37 6.28 -20.86 -4.59
C GLN A 37 6.00 -20.23 -3.22
N VAL A 38 5.10 -19.25 -3.18
CA VAL A 38 4.71 -18.60 -1.93
C VAL A 38 4.05 -19.62 -0.99
N SER A 39 4.63 -19.78 0.19
CA SER A 39 4.09 -20.69 1.21
C SER A 39 2.71 -20.23 1.67
N HIS A 40 1.77 -21.17 1.80
CA HIS A 40 0.41 -20.89 2.28
C HIS A 40 0.36 -20.39 3.73
N VAL A 41 1.42 -20.54 4.52
CA VAL A 41 1.50 -19.95 5.88
C VAL A 41 2.10 -18.54 5.87
N ALA A 42 2.67 -18.09 4.75
CA ALA A 42 3.23 -16.75 4.58
C ALA A 42 2.14 -15.75 4.18
N SER A 43 1.06 -15.66 4.96
CA SER A 43 -0.11 -14.85 4.64
C SER A 43 0.15 -13.35 4.56
N SER A 44 1.25 -12.87 5.15
CA SER A 44 1.69 -11.47 5.07
C SER A 44 2.51 -11.13 3.83
N TRP A 45 2.98 -12.13 3.06
CA TRP A 45 3.82 -11.90 1.88
C TRP A 45 3.17 -11.00 0.83
N PRO A 46 1.90 -11.23 0.43
CA PRO A 46 1.24 -10.35 -0.55
C PRO A 46 1.17 -8.89 -0.08
N ASN A 47 0.82 -8.67 1.19
CA ASN A 47 0.79 -7.33 1.78
C ASN A 47 2.18 -6.69 1.80
N PHE A 48 3.21 -7.44 2.19
CA PHE A 48 4.58 -6.95 2.24
C PHE A 48 5.04 -6.44 0.87
N LEU A 49 4.82 -7.26 -0.17
CA LEU A 49 5.26 -6.92 -1.52
C LEU A 49 4.49 -5.70 -2.04
N CYS A 50 3.16 -5.73 -1.96
CA CYS A 50 2.27 -4.61 -2.34
C CYS A 50 2.67 -3.30 -1.64
N MET A 51 2.94 -3.34 -0.32
CA MET A 51 3.37 -2.14 0.40
C MET A 51 4.72 -1.60 -0.09
N LYS A 52 5.66 -2.49 -0.43
CA LYS A 52 6.96 -2.08 -0.98
C LYS A 52 6.86 -1.54 -2.40
N THR A 53 6.01 -2.10 -3.24
CA THR A 53 5.95 -1.76 -4.67
C THR A 53 4.92 -0.67 -4.99
N GLY A 54 3.95 -0.42 -4.13
CA GLY A 54 2.90 0.57 -4.39
C GLY A 54 3.29 2.02 -4.10
N GLY A 55 4.28 2.26 -3.23
CA GLY A 55 4.75 3.62 -2.91
C GLY A 55 3.71 4.51 -2.21
N ALA A 56 2.60 3.92 -1.73
CA ALA A 56 1.46 4.65 -1.17
C ALA A 56 1.79 5.51 0.05
N GLU A 57 2.79 5.14 0.85
CA GLU A 57 3.16 5.92 2.03
C GLU A 57 3.66 7.33 1.66
N ALA A 58 4.38 7.46 0.54
CA ALA A 58 4.79 8.77 0.03
C ALA A 58 3.56 9.62 -0.29
N TYR A 59 2.59 9.05 -0.99
CA TYR A 59 1.34 9.73 -1.32
C TYR A 59 0.54 10.08 -0.06
N ALA A 60 0.50 9.19 0.94
CA ALA A 60 -0.17 9.45 2.20
C ALA A 60 0.42 10.67 2.93
N PHE A 61 1.75 10.78 3.04
CA PHE A 61 2.39 11.97 3.59
C PHE A 61 2.19 13.22 2.73
N MET A 62 2.16 13.07 1.40
CA MET A 62 1.94 14.18 0.48
C MET A 62 0.57 14.86 0.65
N LEU A 63 -0.44 14.17 1.20
CA LEU A 63 -1.75 14.75 1.50
C LEU A 63 -1.74 15.79 2.63
N PHE A 64 -0.66 15.86 3.42
CA PHE A 64 -0.57 16.71 4.60
C PHE A 64 0.55 17.75 4.47
N PRO A 65 0.40 18.77 3.60
CA PRO A 65 1.39 19.84 3.46
C PRO A 65 1.46 20.69 4.72
N LYS A 66 2.67 21.14 5.10
CA LYS A 66 2.93 21.83 6.39
C LYS A 66 2.20 23.16 6.54
N ASP A 67 1.82 23.79 5.43
CA ASP A 67 1.08 25.06 5.43
C ASP A 67 -0.35 24.89 5.92
N THR A 68 -0.93 23.70 5.77
CA THR A 68 -2.29 23.36 6.24
C THR A 68 -2.24 22.43 7.46
N PHE A 69 -1.26 21.54 7.51
CA PHE A 69 -1.06 20.53 8.55
C PHE A 69 0.30 20.74 9.23
N SER A 70 0.40 21.78 10.04
CA SER A 70 1.64 22.11 10.76
C SER A 70 1.89 21.24 11.98
N ASP A 71 0.85 20.58 12.51
CA ASP A 71 0.94 19.63 13.62
C ASP A 71 0.77 18.19 13.13
N MET A 72 1.89 17.46 13.11
CA MET A 72 1.93 16.05 12.71
C MET A 72 1.06 15.14 13.58
N SER A 73 0.81 15.49 14.85
CA SER A 73 0.03 14.66 15.76
C SER A 73 -1.44 14.47 15.33
N ILE A 74 -1.94 15.37 14.48
CA ILE A 74 -3.29 15.34 13.93
C ILE A 74 -3.46 14.20 12.93
N TYR A 75 -2.48 13.97 12.05
CA TYR A 75 -2.63 13.04 10.92
C TYR A 75 -1.77 11.78 11.03
N ILE A 76 -0.69 11.77 11.84
CA ILE A 76 0.25 10.64 11.88
C ILE A 76 -0.41 9.30 12.23
N GLN A 77 -1.46 9.34 13.05
CA GLN A 77 -2.21 8.15 13.48
C GLN A 77 -2.95 7.46 12.34
N VAL A 78 -3.23 8.18 11.24
CA VAL A 78 -3.97 7.66 10.08
C VAL A 78 -3.12 7.53 8.83
N VAL A 79 -1.85 7.90 8.84
CA VAL A 79 -0.98 7.81 7.65
C VAL A 79 -0.91 6.38 7.11
N ASN A 80 -0.77 5.39 7.99
CA ASN A 80 -0.74 3.99 7.58
C ASN A 80 -2.08 3.53 6.99
N ASP A 81 -3.18 3.99 7.58
CA ASP A 81 -4.54 3.71 7.10
C ASP A 81 -4.79 4.33 5.71
N VAL A 82 -4.37 5.57 5.50
CA VAL A 82 -4.41 6.26 4.20
C VAL A 82 -3.55 5.53 3.16
N SER A 83 -2.31 5.17 3.52
CA SER A 83 -1.39 4.41 2.66
C SER A 83 -2.01 3.08 2.23
N PHE A 84 -2.63 2.36 3.17
CA PHE A 84 -3.30 1.10 2.90
C PHE A 84 -4.45 1.26 1.89
N ILE A 85 -5.31 2.28 2.04
CA ILE A 85 -6.38 2.55 1.06
C ILE A 85 -5.78 2.86 -0.31
N ILE A 86 -4.75 3.71 -0.38
CA ILE A 86 -4.13 4.07 -1.67
C ILE A 86 -3.60 2.83 -2.40
N ASN A 87 -2.88 1.95 -1.70
CA ASN A 87 -2.39 0.69 -2.28
C ASN A 87 -3.54 -0.21 -2.76
N LEU A 88 -4.56 -0.41 -1.93
CA LEU A 88 -5.68 -1.28 -2.30
C LEU A 88 -6.50 -0.73 -3.46
N VAL A 89 -6.74 0.58 -3.50
CA VAL A 89 -7.42 1.23 -4.62
C VAL A 89 -6.56 1.12 -5.88
N ASN A 90 -5.24 1.31 -5.78
CA ASN A 90 -4.35 1.09 -6.91
C ASN A 90 -4.50 -0.35 -7.47
N ASP A 91 -4.50 -1.35 -6.61
CA ASP A 91 -4.60 -2.78 -7.01
C ASP A 91 -5.99 -3.16 -7.53
N LEU A 92 -7.06 -2.58 -6.97
CA LEU A 92 -8.45 -2.80 -7.43
C LEU A 92 -8.69 -2.19 -8.82
N TYR A 93 -8.02 -1.08 -9.13
CA TYR A 93 -8.20 -0.33 -10.38
C TYR A 93 -7.05 -0.55 -11.37
N HIS A 94 -6.03 -1.35 -11.03
CA HIS A 94 -4.90 -1.54 -11.92
C HIS A 94 -5.30 -2.28 -13.18
N LYS A 95 -4.67 -1.87 -14.28
CA LYS A 95 -4.85 -2.45 -15.62
C LYS A 95 -4.66 -3.96 -15.64
N GLU A 96 -3.97 -4.53 -14.66
CA GLU A 96 -3.68 -5.95 -14.48
C GLU A 96 -4.95 -6.82 -14.42
N ALA A 97 -5.96 -6.40 -13.63
CA ALA A 97 -7.24 -7.10 -13.58
C ALA A 97 -8.00 -7.01 -14.92
N LEU A 98 -7.89 -5.85 -15.60
CA LEU A 98 -8.47 -5.65 -16.94
C LEU A 98 -7.68 -6.35 -18.05
N ALA A 99 -6.40 -6.63 -17.84
CA ALA A 99 -5.49 -7.33 -18.74
C ALA A 99 -5.50 -8.85 -18.53
N GLY A 100 -6.23 -9.34 -17.52
CA GLY A 100 -6.32 -10.77 -17.18
C GLY A 100 -5.07 -11.32 -16.48
N GLU A 101 -4.24 -10.44 -15.93
CA GLU A 101 -3.04 -10.83 -15.19
C GLU A 101 -3.42 -11.43 -13.84
N THR A 102 -2.90 -12.63 -13.56
CA THR A 102 -3.15 -13.36 -12.31
C THR A 102 -2.06 -13.16 -11.27
N ASN A 103 -1.01 -12.39 -11.60
CA ASN A 103 0.08 -12.05 -10.68
C ASN A 103 -0.18 -10.70 -10.01
N ASN A 104 -1.37 -10.54 -9.43
CA ASN A 104 -1.75 -9.33 -8.72
C ASN A 104 -2.07 -9.63 -7.25
N TYR A 105 -2.19 -8.56 -6.46
CA TYR A 105 -2.45 -8.63 -5.03
C TYR A 105 -3.68 -9.49 -4.68
N ILE A 106 -4.79 -9.36 -5.41
CA ILE A 106 -6.03 -10.07 -5.10
C ILE A 106 -5.86 -11.59 -5.28
N HIS A 107 -5.19 -12.02 -6.34
CA HIS A 107 -4.89 -13.43 -6.56
C HIS A 107 -3.88 -13.98 -5.54
N ALA A 108 -2.84 -13.20 -5.22
CA ALA A 108 -1.88 -13.56 -4.19
C ALA A 108 -2.55 -13.70 -2.81
N GLN A 109 -3.47 -12.80 -2.48
CA GLN A 109 -4.28 -12.83 -1.26
C GLN A 109 -5.22 -14.04 -1.22
N ALA A 110 -5.90 -14.33 -2.33
CA ALA A 110 -6.76 -15.52 -2.47
C ALA A 110 -5.99 -16.82 -2.26
N HIS A 111 -4.82 -16.94 -2.90
CA HIS A 111 -3.92 -18.09 -2.74
C HIS A 111 -3.44 -18.22 -1.29
N ALA A 112 -2.92 -17.13 -0.71
CA ALA A 112 -2.36 -17.13 0.64
C ALA A 112 -3.41 -17.42 1.73
N THR A 113 -4.66 -16.98 1.53
CA THR A 113 -5.74 -17.17 2.50
C THR A 113 -6.64 -18.38 2.20
N ARG A 114 -6.36 -19.13 1.13
CA ARG A 114 -7.19 -20.25 0.63
C ARG A 114 -8.65 -19.87 0.41
N LYS A 115 -8.86 -18.66 -0.11
CA LYS A 115 -10.17 -18.11 -0.46
C LYS A 115 -10.33 -18.05 -1.97
N THR A 116 -11.56 -17.94 -2.45
CA THR A 116 -11.82 -17.57 -3.83
C THR A 116 -11.42 -16.10 -4.07
N VAL A 117 -11.15 -15.74 -5.33
CA VAL A 117 -10.88 -14.35 -5.72
C VAL A 117 -12.01 -13.42 -5.29
N LEU A 118 -13.26 -13.86 -5.41
CA LEU A 118 -14.44 -13.10 -5.00
C LEU A 118 -14.50 -12.88 -3.48
N GLU A 119 -14.20 -13.90 -2.68
CA GLU A 119 -14.13 -13.78 -1.22
C GLU A 119 -12.98 -12.88 -0.78
N SER A 120 -11.82 -12.93 -1.46
CA SER A 120 -10.71 -12.00 -1.21
C SER A 120 -11.08 -10.57 -1.55
N LEU A 121 -11.72 -10.34 -2.71
CA LEU A 121 -12.21 -9.03 -3.11
C LEU A 121 -13.21 -8.46 -2.08
N GLN A 122 -14.16 -9.27 -1.63
CA GLN A 122 -15.11 -8.86 -0.60
C GLN A 122 -14.41 -8.53 0.72
N GLY A 123 -13.38 -9.29 1.09
CA GLY A 123 -12.53 -9.00 2.24
C GLY A 123 -11.85 -7.64 2.12
N ILE A 124 -11.20 -7.38 0.99
CA ILE A 124 -10.53 -6.11 0.69
C ILE A 124 -11.50 -4.93 0.78
N VAL A 125 -12.72 -5.06 0.21
CA VAL A 125 -13.75 -4.01 0.31
C VAL A 125 -14.13 -3.75 1.77
N ASN A 126 -14.30 -4.79 2.58
CA ASN A 126 -14.61 -4.64 4.00
C ASN A 126 -13.46 -3.96 4.76
N ASP A 127 -12.21 -4.30 4.43
CA ASP A 127 -11.03 -3.68 5.03
C ASP A 127 -10.96 -2.19 4.68
N ILE A 128 -11.21 -1.81 3.42
CA ILE A 128 -11.30 -0.41 2.98
C ILE A 128 -12.35 0.36 3.80
N LEU A 129 -13.56 -0.18 3.92
CA LEU A 129 -14.64 0.46 4.69
C LEU A 129 -14.27 0.62 6.17
N ALA A 130 -13.62 -0.37 6.76
CA ALA A 130 -13.18 -0.32 8.15
C ALA A 130 -12.06 0.73 8.35
N VAL A 131 -11.16 0.88 7.38
CA VAL A 131 -10.06 1.85 7.41
C VAL A 131 -10.60 3.27 7.20
N ASP A 132 -11.50 3.48 6.23
CA ASP A 132 -12.16 4.75 5.96
C ASP A 132 -12.90 5.29 7.19
N ASN A 133 -13.63 4.41 7.89
CA ASN A 133 -14.27 4.77 9.15
C ASN A 133 -13.28 5.19 10.26
N ARG A 134 -12.06 4.64 10.29
CA ARG A 134 -11.03 5.11 11.24
C ARG A 134 -10.49 6.48 10.86
N ILE A 135 -10.19 6.68 9.59
CA ILE A 135 -9.67 7.95 9.06
C ILE A 135 -10.65 9.08 9.38
N THR A 136 -11.93 8.90 9.06
CA THR A 136 -13.00 9.90 9.26
C THR A 136 -13.36 10.18 10.72
N GLN A 137 -12.92 9.33 11.66
CA GLN A 137 -13.08 9.60 13.09
C GLN A 137 -11.91 10.39 13.69
N VAL A 138 -10.73 10.35 13.05
CA VAL A 138 -9.53 11.04 13.52
C VAL A 138 -9.38 12.43 12.86
N LEU A 139 -9.65 12.52 11.55
CA LEU A 139 -9.57 13.75 10.75
C LEU A 139 -10.94 14.41 10.59
#